data_AF-A0A9E1I1A9-F1
#
_entry.id   AF-A0A9E1I1A9-F1
#
_cell.length_a   1.000
_cell.length_b   1.000
_cell.length_c   1.000
_cell.angle_alpha   90.00
_cell.angle_beta   90.00
_cell.angle_gamma   90.00
#
_symmetry.space_group_name_H-M   'P 1'
#
loop_
_entity.id
_entity.type
_entity.pdbx_description
1 polymer ?
#
loop_
_entity_poly.entity_id
_entity_poly.type
_entity_poly.pdbx_seq_one_letter_code
_entity_poly.pdbx_strand_id
1 'polypeptide(L)'
;MGLGDFFRNIFGKKTCAFCGGECGMLNRTKIKGDEYICGKCDDMCSFHIQKYRFTKDELRGHMEYMKRSDRIYKEVILPNVQKHECYPSATSRQGIEFFDDFGMFRIIDGSKDNKEQYPKELFRYDQVASYEPYIEESEETDENGKTKKVFGEGGIKITLVGGRDDITTMRKGLRAHPYITEEITVCFATNDREKENYLKYAENAIHHFNYIFGVNDDQKGLFSFGMSTKEKRDLMGTVAFAKTAIDAVKIAKDGGEMSEEKKAEIQANMNAMEDANTGGLAEYTRRADAAEAKIN
;
A
#
# COMPACT_ATOMS: atom_id res chain seq x y z
N MET A 1 46.90 -3.68 -5.82
CA MET A 1 45.92 -3.22 -6.83
C MET A 1 46.01 -1.71 -6.89
N GLY A 2 46.37 -1.14 -8.06
CA GLY A 2 46.71 0.28 -8.17
C GLY A 2 45.47 1.18 -8.13
N LEU A 3 45.64 2.42 -7.65
CA LEU A 3 44.60 3.47 -7.68
C LEU A 3 43.94 3.60 -9.06
N GLY A 4 44.68 3.41 -10.15
CA GLY A 4 44.15 3.43 -11.52
C GLY A 4 43.12 2.32 -11.83
N ASP A 5 43.30 1.11 -11.28
CA ASP A 5 42.30 0.04 -11.39
C ASP A 5 41.08 0.33 -10.52
N PHE A 6 41.28 0.98 -9.36
CA PHE A 6 40.19 1.43 -8.50
C PHE A 6 39.33 2.51 -9.19
N PHE A 7 39.96 3.49 -9.84
CA PHE A 7 39.26 4.50 -10.65
C PHE A 7 38.59 3.89 -11.89
N ARG A 8 39.19 2.91 -12.58
CA ARG A 8 38.49 2.21 -13.68
C ARG A 8 37.31 1.37 -13.19
N ASN A 9 37.41 0.74 -12.03
CA ASN A 9 36.32 -0.07 -11.49
C ASN A 9 35.17 0.77 -10.92
N ILE A 10 35.46 2.01 -10.51
CA ILE A 10 34.47 2.99 -10.02
C ILE A 10 33.91 3.83 -11.18
N PHE A 11 34.71 4.31 -12.11
CA PHE A 11 34.30 5.22 -13.18
C PHE A 11 34.09 4.54 -14.55
N GLY A 12 34.39 3.26 -14.67
CA GLY A 12 34.17 2.48 -15.88
C GLY A 12 32.68 2.29 -16.18
N LYS A 13 32.35 2.31 -17.48
CA LYS A 13 31.04 1.89 -17.97
C LYS A 13 30.84 0.42 -17.62
N LYS A 14 29.78 0.11 -16.88
CA LYS A 14 29.44 -1.27 -16.51
C LYS A 14 28.23 -1.72 -17.30
N THR A 15 28.15 -2.99 -17.65
CA THR A 15 27.00 -3.53 -18.39
C THR A 15 25.82 -3.76 -17.47
N CYS A 16 24.62 -3.36 -17.92
CA CYS A 16 23.38 -3.64 -17.21
C CYS A 16 23.09 -5.15 -17.17
N ALA A 17 22.78 -5.68 -16.00
CA ALA A 17 22.44 -7.10 -15.82
C ALA A 17 21.17 -7.54 -16.57
N PHE A 18 20.28 -6.60 -16.91
CA PHE A 18 18.99 -6.87 -17.57
C PHE A 18 19.02 -6.61 -19.08
N CYS A 19 19.41 -5.40 -19.50
CA CYS A 19 19.35 -5.00 -20.91
C CYS A 19 20.68 -5.11 -21.66
N GLY A 20 21.78 -5.46 -20.99
CA GLY A 20 23.12 -5.54 -21.59
C GLY A 20 23.70 -4.19 -22.02
N GLY A 21 22.97 -3.08 -21.90
CA GLY A 21 23.42 -1.74 -22.27
C GLY A 21 24.49 -1.19 -21.32
N GLU A 22 25.29 -0.25 -21.82
CA GLU A 22 26.30 0.45 -21.02
C GLU A 22 25.65 1.39 -19.98
N CYS A 23 25.88 1.12 -18.70
CA CYS A 23 25.50 1.98 -17.59
C CYS A 23 26.62 3.00 -17.33
N GLY A 24 26.31 4.28 -17.55
CA GLY A 24 27.13 5.38 -17.08
C GLY A 24 27.12 5.46 -15.55
N MET A 25 28.18 6.05 -14.96
CA MET A 25 28.37 6.10 -13.50
C MET A 25 27.22 6.78 -12.75
N LEU A 26 26.55 7.77 -13.36
CA LEU A 26 25.50 8.56 -12.73
C LEU A 26 24.13 7.87 -12.66
N ASN A 27 23.89 6.88 -13.52
CA ASN A 27 22.57 6.24 -13.68
C ASN A 27 22.63 4.74 -13.40
N ARG A 28 23.53 4.30 -12.51
CA ARG A 28 23.69 2.89 -12.16
C ARG A 28 23.28 2.62 -10.71
N THR A 29 22.45 1.62 -10.53
CA THR A 29 22.07 1.11 -9.20
C THR A 29 22.76 -0.22 -8.96
N LYS A 30 23.29 -0.41 -7.74
CA LYS A 30 23.97 -1.66 -7.36
C LYS A 30 22.96 -2.67 -6.83
N ILE A 31 23.10 -3.92 -7.28
CA ILE A 31 22.33 -5.09 -6.83
C ILE A 31 23.19 -5.97 -5.90
N LYS A 32 22.56 -6.88 -5.16
CA LYS A 32 23.26 -7.97 -4.47
C LYS A 32 24.10 -8.78 -5.47
N GLY A 33 25.35 -9.06 -5.13
CA GLY A 33 26.26 -9.81 -6.00
C GLY A 33 27.14 -8.94 -6.93
N ASP A 34 27.32 -7.65 -6.62
CA ASP A 34 28.18 -6.71 -7.36
C ASP A 34 27.75 -6.44 -8.83
N GLU A 35 26.50 -6.75 -9.17
CA GLU A 35 25.88 -6.43 -10.46
C GLU A 35 25.25 -5.03 -10.49
N TYR A 36 24.99 -4.50 -11.69
CA TYR A 36 24.50 -3.14 -11.91
C TYR A 36 23.26 -3.08 -12.82
N ILE A 37 22.34 -2.17 -12.50
CA ILE A 37 21.14 -1.86 -13.29
C ILE A 37 21.28 -0.46 -13.91
N CYS A 38 20.82 -0.27 -15.15
CA CYS A 38 20.70 1.05 -15.76
C CYS A 38 19.44 1.78 -15.28
N GLY A 39 19.44 3.12 -15.31
CA GLY A 39 18.30 3.94 -14.90
C GLY A 39 16.94 3.55 -15.52
N LYS A 40 16.92 3.05 -16.77
CA LYS A 40 15.67 2.60 -17.41
C LYS A 40 15.10 1.32 -16.80
N CYS A 41 15.97 0.34 -16.51
CA CYS A 41 15.55 -0.88 -15.82
C CYS A 41 15.29 -0.61 -14.34
N ASP A 42 15.97 0.38 -13.76
CA ASP A 42 15.76 0.85 -12.39
C ASP A 42 14.38 1.50 -12.21
N ASP A 43 13.91 2.25 -13.22
CA ASP A 43 12.57 2.83 -13.28
C ASP A 43 11.46 1.77 -13.47
N MET A 44 11.78 0.51 -13.79
CA MET A 44 10.77 -0.57 -13.84
C MET A 44 10.53 -1.22 -12.47
N CYS A 45 11.30 -0.83 -11.45
CA CYS A 45 11.17 -1.32 -10.09
C CYS A 45 10.54 -0.24 -9.21
N SER A 46 9.77 -0.66 -8.21
CA SER A 46 9.30 0.22 -7.14
C SER A 46 10.42 1.09 -6.56
N PHE A 47 10.08 2.35 -6.25
CA PHE A 47 10.95 3.27 -5.52
C PHE A 47 11.17 2.85 -4.06
N HIS A 48 10.23 2.10 -3.47
CA HIS A 48 10.24 1.75 -2.05
C HIS A 48 11.10 0.51 -1.73
N ILE A 49 11.72 -0.12 -2.73
CA ILE A 49 12.58 -1.29 -2.50
C ILE A 49 14.07 -0.92 -2.47
N GLN A 50 14.77 -1.45 -1.47
CA GLN A 50 16.23 -1.39 -1.41
C GLN A 50 16.87 -2.43 -2.35
N LYS A 51 17.08 -2.03 -3.60
CA LYS A 51 17.55 -2.88 -4.72
C LYS A 51 18.86 -3.64 -4.43
N TYR A 52 19.72 -3.13 -3.55
CA TYR A 52 20.97 -3.79 -3.17
C TYR A 52 20.75 -5.09 -2.36
N ARG A 53 19.56 -5.30 -1.81
CA ARG A 53 19.21 -6.49 -1.00
C ARG A 53 18.73 -7.68 -1.85
N PHE A 54 18.29 -7.41 -3.08
CA PHE A 54 17.69 -8.40 -3.97
C PHE A 54 18.71 -8.96 -4.96
N THR A 55 18.49 -10.19 -5.38
CA THR A 55 19.21 -10.84 -6.49
C THR A 55 18.57 -10.49 -7.84
N LYS A 56 19.25 -10.80 -8.94
CA LYS A 56 18.75 -10.57 -10.30
C LYS A 56 17.41 -11.26 -10.58
N ASP A 57 17.23 -12.49 -10.12
CA ASP A 57 16.01 -13.26 -10.37
C ASP A 57 14.84 -12.75 -9.52
N GLU A 58 15.08 -12.38 -8.26
CA GLU A 58 14.08 -11.74 -7.40
C GLU A 58 13.63 -10.38 -7.98
N LEU A 59 14.57 -9.57 -8.50
CA LEU A 59 14.23 -8.31 -9.15
C LEU A 59 13.45 -8.51 -10.46
N ARG A 60 13.68 -9.60 -11.19
CA ARG A 60 12.87 -9.93 -12.37
C ARG A 60 11.42 -10.21 -11.95
N GLY A 61 11.23 -11.00 -10.89
CA GLY A 61 9.90 -11.24 -10.32
C GLY A 61 9.22 -9.95 -9.86
N HIS A 62 9.98 -9.03 -9.26
CA HIS A 62 9.47 -7.71 -8.88
C HIS A 62 9.07 -6.85 -10.10
N MET A 63 9.85 -6.84 -11.17
CA MET A 63 9.48 -6.13 -12.40
C MET A 63 8.21 -6.69 -13.04
N GLU A 64 7.99 -8.00 -12.97
CA GLU A 64 6.74 -8.65 -13.43
C GLU A 64 5.56 -8.27 -12.54
N TYR A 65 5.76 -8.25 -11.21
CA TYR A 65 4.78 -7.77 -10.25
C TYR A 65 4.37 -6.32 -10.56
N MET A 66 5.33 -5.41 -10.78
CA MET A 66 5.07 -4.02 -11.14
C MET A 66 4.27 -3.88 -12.44
N LYS A 67 4.60 -4.69 -13.46
CA LYS A 67 3.83 -4.70 -14.72
C LYS A 67 2.41 -5.19 -14.53
N ARG A 68 2.21 -6.22 -13.68
CA ARG A 68 0.87 -6.72 -13.35
C ARG A 68 0.05 -5.65 -12.64
N SER A 69 0.66 -4.96 -11.68
CA SER A 69 0.06 -3.81 -10.99
C SER A 69 -0.35 -2.70 -11.96
N ASP A 70 0.54 -2.33 -12.89
CA ASP A 70 0.25 -1.29 -13.90
C ASP A 70 -0.91 -1.69 -14.83
N ARG A 71 -1.04 -2.97 -15.17
CA ARG A 71 -2.19 -3.49 -15.91
C ARG A 71 -3.48 -3.38 -15.12
N ILE A 72 -3.47 -3.72 -13.83
CA ILE A 72 -4.64 -3.55 -12.94
C ILE A 72 -5.08 -2.08 -12.92
N TYR A 73 -4.11 -1.18 -12.78
CA TYR A 73 -4.39 0.24 -12.80
C TYR A 73 -5.05 0.70 -14.11
N LYS A 74 -4.49 0.31 -15.27
CA LYS A 74 -4.95 0.77 -16.59
C LYS A 74 -6.23 0.09 -17.09
N GLU A 75 -6.35 -1.22 -16.90
CA GLU A 75 -7.43 -2.03 -17.46
C GLU A 75 -8.64 -2.12 -16.52
N VAL A 76 -8.42 -2.07 -15.20
CA VAL A 76 -9.48 -2.30 -14.22
C VAL A 76 -9.86 -1.03 -13.46
N ILE A 77 -8.89 -0.29 -12.93
CA ILE A 77 -9.16 0.86 -12.07
C ILE A 77 -9.59 2.07 -12.90
N LEU A 78 -8.71 2.58 -13.78
CA LEU A 78 -8.97 3.78 -14.58
C LEU A 78 -10.33 3.81 -15.30
N PRO A 79 -10.81 2.74 -15.96
CA PRO A 79 -12.10 2.79 -16.66
C PRO A 79 -13.32 2.68 -15.74
N ASN A 80 -13.16 2.20 -14.50
CA ASN A 80 -14.28 1.87 -13.62
C ASN A 80 -14.32 2.72 -12.34
N VAL A 81 -13.33 3.58 -12.09
CA VAL A 81 -13.32 4.50 -10.95
C VAL A 81 -14.39 5.56 -11.14
N GLN A 82 -15.38 5.55 -10.25
CA GLN A 82 -16.40 6.61 -10.17
C GLN A 82 -15.92 7.77 -9.31
N LYS A 83 -15.23 7.46 -8.20
CA LYS A 83 -14.65 8.43 -7.27
C LYS A 83 -13.33 7.87 -6.74
N HIS A 84 -12.32 8.72 -6.69
CA HIS A 84 -11.05 8.45 -6.02
C HIS A 84 -10.69 9.70 -5.22
N GLU A 85 -10.11 9.51 -4.04
CA GLU A 85 -9.66 10.60 -3.19
C GLU A 85 -8.14 10.68 -3.27
N CYS A 86 -7.61 11.89 -3.49
CA CYS A 86 -6.19 12.13 -3.64
C CYS A 86 -5.73 13.18 -2.65
N TYR A 87 -4.71 12.83 -1.86
CA TYR A 87 -4.13 13.70 -0.83
C TYR A 87 -2.60 13.79 -1.00
N PRO A 88 -2.04 14.98 -1.26
CA PRO A 88 -2.72 16.21 -1.63
C PRO A 88 -3.39 16.12 -3.02
N SER A 89 -4.47 16.88 -3.23
CA SER A 89 -5.26 16.84 -4.46
C SER A 89 -4.52 17.34 -5.70
N ALA A 90 -3.51 18.19 -5.50
CA ALA A 90 -2.59 18.64 -6.54
C ALA A 90 -1.15 18.37 -6.08
N THR A 91 -0.59 17.27 -6.58
CA THR A 91 0.73 16.81 -6.15
C THR A 91 1.77 17.12 -7.21
N SER A 92 2.64 18.11 -6.98
CA SER A 92 3.90 18.26 -7.73
C SER A 92 5.01 17.34 -7.20
N ARG A 93 4.83 16.77 -6.01
CA ARG A 93 5.80 15.94 -5.27
C ARG A 93 5.24 14.57 -4.93
N GLN A 94 4.79 14.30 -3.71
CA GLN A 94 4.23 13.00 -3.34
C GLN A 94 2.84 13.10 -2.73
N GLY A 95 2.04 12.06 -2.94
CA GLY A 95 0.65 12.00 -2.52
C GLY A 95 0.16 10.56 -2.41
N ILE A 96 -1.05 10.39 -1.89
CA ILE A 96 -1.74 9.11 -1.79
C ILE A 96 -3.06 9.23 -2.53
N GLU A 97 -3.32 8.27 -3.41
CA GLU A 97 -4.55 8.13 -4.18
C GLU A 97 -5.28 6.88 -3.72
N PHE A 98 -6.51 7.04 -3.23
CA PHE A 98 -7.31 5.97 -2.65
C PHE A 98 -8.36 5.47 -3.64
N PHE A 99 -8.42 4.15 -3.82
CA PHE A 99 -9.36 3.43 -4.68
C PHE A 99 -10.20 2.44 -3.87
N ASP A 100 -11.08 2.98 -3.03
CA ASP A 100 -11.86 2.20 -2.06
C ASP A 100 -12.77 1.15 -2.70
N ASP A 101 -13.27 1.43 -3.91
CA ASP A 101 -14.08 0.49 -4.70
C ASP A 101 -13.31 -0.79 -5.06
N PHE A 102 -11.98 -0.71 -5.13
CA PHE A 102 -11.09 -1.81 -5.46
C PHE A 102 -10.30 -2.33 -4.25
N GLY A 103 -10.40 -1.67 -3.09
CA GLY A 103 -9.65 -2.04 -1.88
C GLY A 103 -8.14 -1.81 -2.01
N MET A 104 -7.74 -0.84 -2.83
CA MET A 104 -6.35 -0.53 -3.14
C MET A 104 -6.08 0.96 -3.02
N PHE A 105 -4.82 1.33 -2.83
CA PHE A 105 -4.34 2.71 -2.89
C PHE A 105 -3.02 2.76 -3.65
N ARG A 106 -2.64 3.95 -4.08
CA ARG A 106 -1.38 4.22 -4.77
C ARG A 106 -0.67 5.37 -4.11
N ILE A 107 0.66 5.31 -4.15
CA ILE A 107 1.50 6.45 -3.80
C ILE A 107 1.89 7.14 -5.09
N ILE A 108 1.55 8.41 -5.19
CA ILE A 108 1.89 9.30 -6.30
C ILE A 108 3.26 9.90 -6.01
N ASP A 109 4.11 9.93 -7.02
CA ASP A 109 5.34 10.71 -7.03
C ASP A 109 5.45 11.46 -8.35
N GLY A 110 5.30 12.79 -8.35
CA GLY A 110 5.30 13.63 -9.54
C GLY A 110 6.56 13.52 -10.38
N SER A 111 7.72 13.19 -9.82
CA SER A 111 8.95 12.98 -10.61
C SER A 111 8.88 11.67 -11.40
N LYS A 112 8.39 10.61 -10.76
CA LYS A 112 8.28 9.28 -11.38
C LYS A 112 7.05 9.16 -12.25
N ASP A 113 5.94 9.74 -11.84
CA ASP A 113 4.64 9.54 -12.47
C ASP A 113 4.47 10.27 -13.78
N ASN A 114 5.20 11.37 -13.96
CA ASN A 114 5.33 12.04 -15.24
C ASN A 114 6.13 11.23 -16.28
N LYS A 115 6.81 10.15 -15.88
CA LYS A 115 7.46 9.24 -16.82
C LYS A 115 6.45 8.24 -17.35
N GLU A 116 6.21 8.28 -18.66
CA GLU A 116 5.27 7.40 -19.36
C GLU A 116 5.60 5.90 -19.20
N GLN A 117 6.90 5.58 -19.03
CA GLN A 117 7.39 4.20 -18.90
C GLN A 117 7.39 3.67 -17.46
N TYR A 118 7.08 4.50 -16.45
CA TYR A 118 7.08 4.08 -15.04
C TYR A 118 5.78 3.33 -14.71
N PRO A 119 5.84 2.02 -14.39
CA PRO A 119 4.65 1.24 -14.04
C PRO A 119 4.03 1.74 -12.74
N LYS A 120 2.70 1.83 -12.69
CA LYS A 120 1.99 2.30 -11.50
C LYS A 120 1.88 1.19 -10.45
N GLU A 121 2.44 1.45 -9.27
CA GLU A 121 2.37 0.53 -8.12
C GLU A 121 1.06 0.72 -7.35
N LEU A 122 0.39 -0.38 -7.07
CA LEU A 122 -0.82 -0.46 -6.27
C LEU A 122 -0.51 -1.24 -4.99
N PHE A 123 -1.00 -0.71 -3.88
CA PHE A 123 -0.95 -1.32 -2.57
C PHE A 123 -2.35 -1.70 -2.14
N ARG A 124 -2.47 -2.85 -1.46
CA ARG A 124 -3.76 -3.30 -0.94
C ARG A 124 -3.92 -2.85 0.51
N TYR A 125 -5.14 -2.58 0.94
CA TYR A 125 -5.38 -2.21 2.34
C TYR A 125 -5.09 -3.34 3.32
N ASP A 126 -5.23 -4.59 2.89
CA ASP A 126 -4.90 -5.77 3.69
C ASP A 126 -3.40 -5.93 3.96
N GLN A 127 -2.54 -5.12 3.33
CA GLN A 127 -1.10 -5.12 3.56
C GLN A 127 -0.65 -4.07 4.58
N VAL A 128 -1.50 -3.13 4.98
CA VAL A 128 -1.09 -2.02 5.86
C VAL A 128 -1.13 -2.45 7.32
N ALA A 129 0.01 -2.42 7.99
CA ALA A 129 0.16 -2.73 9.41
C ALA A 129 -0.12 -1.51 10.30
N SER A 130 0.50 -0.37 9.96
CA SER A 130 0.33 0.89 10.68
C SER A 130 0.51 2.09 9.74
N TYR A 131 -0.05 3.23 10.16
CA TYR A 131 0.08 4.50 9.46
C TYR A 131 0.20 5.61 10.50
N GLU A 132 1.30 6.36 10.47
CA GLU A 132 1.60 7.39 11.47
C GLU A 132 2.05 8.69 10.79
N PRO A 133 1.57 9.86 11.24
CA PRO A 133 2.11 11.13 10.77
C PRO A 133 3.53 11.30 11.29
N TYR A 134 4.43 11.81 10.46
CA TYR A 134 5.76 12.20 10.88
C TYR A 134 6.04 13.65 10.54
N ILE A 135 6.80 14.29 11.42
CA ILE A 135 7.29 15.65 11.23
C ILE A 135 8.78 15.62 11.55
N GLU A 136 9.59 16.01 10.59
CA GLU A 136 11.01 16.21 10.75
C GLU A 136 11.27 17.72 10.88
N GLU A 137 11.70 18.14 12.06
CA GLU A 137 12.11 19.52 12.34
C GLU A 137 13.65 19.55 12.43
N SER A 138 14.29 20.43 11.68
CA SER A 138 15.72 20.70 11.78
C SER A 138 15.96 21.90 12.71
N GLU A 139 17.07 21.88 13.45
CA GLU A 139 17.49 23.01 14.27
C GLU A 139 18.54 23.81 13.50
N GLU A 140 18.15 24.99 13.01
CA GLU A 140 19.08 25.93 12.39
C GLU A 140 19.46 27.01 13.41
N THR A 141 20.74 27.33 13.49
CA THR A 141 21.24 28.42 14.33
C THR A 141 21.36 29.66 13.47
N ASP A 142 20.56 30.69 13.76
CA ASP A 142 20.70 32.00 13.11
C ASP A 142 22.08 32.61 13.39
N GLU A 143 22.50 33.57 12.55
CA GLU A 143 23.75 34.36 12.69
C GLU A 143 23.90 35.06 14.07
N ASN A 144 22.82 35.18 14.83
CA ASN A 144 22.76 35.74 16.19
C ASN A 144 22.78 34.70 17.33
N GLY A 145 23.09 33.43 17.04
CA GLY A 145 23.22 32.37 18.07
C GLY A 145 21.89 31.89 18.67
N LYS A 146 20.75 32.18 18.00
CA LYS A 146 19.42 31.70 18.41
C LYS A 146 19.05 30.49 17.57
N THR A 147 18.80 29.35 18.22
CA THR A 147 18.28 28.14 17.60
C THR A 147 16.82 28.34 17.20
N LYS A 148 16.54 28.29 15.90
CA LYS A 148 15.18 28.23 15.36
C LYS A 148 14.92 26.81 14.87
N LYS A 149 13.76 26.28 15.24
CA LYS A 149 13.23 25.05 14.64
C LYS A 149 12.68 25.41 13.27
N VAL A 150 13.31 24.90 12.23
CA VAL A 150 12.83 25.02 10.85
C VAL A 150 12.14 23.71 10.52
N PHE A 151 10.94 23.77 9.97
CA PHE A 151 10.28 22.56 9.48
C PHE A 151 11.04 22.06 8.26
N GLY A 152 11.58 20.85 8.36
CA GLY A 152 12.24 20.18 7.25
C GLY A 152 11.20 19.54 6.36
N GLU A 153 10.60 18.45 6.81
CA GLU A 153 9.63 17.68 6.04
C GLU A 153 8.51 17.13 6.90
N GLY A 154 7.34 16.92 6.30
CA GLY A 154 6.23 16.25 6.96
C GLY A 154 5.48 15.36 5.99
N GLY A 155 5.02 14.23 6.50
CA GLY A 155 4.32 13.22 5.73
C GLY A 155 3.61 12.17 6.56
N ILE A 156 3.28 11.05 5.91
CA ILE A 156 2.80 9.84 6.57
C ILE A 156 3.82 8.73 6.38
N LYS A 157 4.10 8.00 7.46
CA LYS A 157 4.81 6.71 7.43
C LYS A 157 3.77 5.61 7.36
N ILE A 158 3.86 4.79 6.33
CA ILE A 158 3.01 3.61 6.15
C ILE A 158 3.90 2.40 6.34
N THR A 159 3.59 1.59 7.34
CA THR A 159 4.26 0.30 7.56
C THR A 159 3.42 -0.78 6.92
N LEU A 160 4.00 -1.51 5.98
CA LEU A 160 3.37 -2.70 5.42
C LEU A 160 3.74 -3.93 6.25
N VAL A 161 2.85 -4.92 6.30
CA VAL A 161 3.16 -6.23 6.88
C VAL A 161 4.22 -6.89 6.03
N GLY A 162 5.45 -6.93 6.53
CA GLY A 162 6.54 -7.64 5.90
C GLY A 162 6.40 -9.14 6.16
N GLY A 163 6.98 -9.96 5.27
CA GLY A 163 7.03 -11.42 5.47
C GLY A 163 7.84 -11.89 6.69
N ARG A 164 8.36 -10.97 7.52
CA ARG A 164 9.15 -11.25 8.74
C ARG A 164 8.49 -10.76 10.03
N ASP A 165 7.32 -10.15 9.95
CA ASP A 165 6.67 -9.58 11.13
C ASP A 165 5.87 -10.65 11.90
N ASP A 166 5.83 -10.51 13.23
CA ASP A 166 5.07 -11.40 14.10
C ASP A 166 3.56 -11.21 13.90
N ILE A 167 2.97 -12.05 13.06
CA ILE A 167 1.54 -12.04 12.67
C ILE A 167 0.61 -12.16 13.90
N THR A 168 1.12 -12.62 15.05
CA THR A 168 0.36 -12.86 16.28
C THR A 168 -0.09 -11.61 17.02
N THR A 169 0.62 -10.49 16.89
CA THR A 169 0.23 -9.20 17.51
C THR A 169 -0.55 -8.30 16.54
N MET A 170 -0.57 -8.65 15.27
CA MET A 170 -1.19 -7.87 14.20
C MET A 170 -2.69 -8.15 14.08
N ARG A 171 -3.43 -7.22 13.47
CA ARG A 171 -4.87 -7.37 13.24
C ARG A 171 -5.15 -8.59 12.36
N LYS A 172 -6.22 -9.33 12.68
CA LYS A 172 -6.64 -10.51 11.91
C LYS A 172 -7.07 -10.10 10.50
N GLY A 173 -6.59 -10.82 9.49
CA GLY A 173 -6.93 -10.59 8.08
C GLY A 173 -5.86 -9.90 7.23
N LEU A 174 -4.73 -9.52 7.82
CA LEU A 174 -3.62 -8.90 7.09
C LEU A 174 -2.83 -9.93 6.25
N ARG A 175 -2.40 -9.52 5.05
CA ARG A 175 -1.56 -10.30 4.14
C ARG A 175 -0.18 -9.65 4.00
N ALA A 176 0.87 -10.46 4.00
CA ALA A 176 2.22 -9.94 3.83
C ALA A 176 2.45 -9.41 2.41
N HIS A 177 3.09 -8.25 2.29
CA HIS A 177 3.52 -7.73 0.99
C HIS A 177 4.74 -8.54 0.48
N PRO A 178 4.76 -8.99 -0.80
CA PRO A 178 5.80 -9.91 -1.28
C PRO A 178 7.22 -9.33 -1.32
N TYR A 179 7.37 -8.04 -1.65
CA TYR A 179 8.69 -7.43 -1.93
C TYR A 179 9.08 -6.27 -0.99
N ILE A 180 8.14 -5.38 -0.65
CA ILE A 180 8.40 -4.29 0.30
C ILE A 180 8.37 -4.82 1.74
N THR A 181 9.45 -4.58 2.46
CA THR A 181 9.60 -4.94 3.88
C THR A 181 9.95 -3.74 4.74
N GLU A 182 9.92 -2.54 4.17
CA GLU A 182 10.39 -1.32 4.81
C GLU A 182 9.23 -0.33 4.93
N GLU A 183 9.37 0.58 5.88
CA GLU A 183 8.44 1.69 6.07
C GLU A 183 8.45 2.59 4.85
N ILE A 184 7.25 2.89 4.33
CA ILE A 184 7.08 3.81 3.23
C ILE A 184 6.83 5.20 3.79
N THR A 185 7.76 6.11 3.56
CA THR A 185 7.61 7.54 3.86
C THR A 185 7.01 8.26 2.66
N VAL A 186 5.86 8.89 2.84
CA VAL A 186 5.22 9.74 1.81
C VAL A 186 5.29 11.19 2.26
N CYS A 187 6.14 11.99 1.60
CA CYS A 187 6.37 13.39 1.95
C CYS A 187 5.30 14.30 1.31
N PHE A 188 4.49 14.97 2.13
CA PHE A 188 3.45 15.90 1.65
C PHE A 188 3.91 17.36 1.64
N ALA A 189 4.87 17.75 2.49
CA ALA A 189 5.44 19.10 2.49
C ALA A 189 6.92 19.11 2.90
N THR A 190 7.65 20.09 2.38
CA THR A 190 9.09 20.28 2.62
C THR A 190 9.45 21.70 3.10
N ASN A 191 8.44 22.52 3.43
CA ASN A 191 8.64 23.94 3.76
C ASN A 191 7.65 24.40 4.84
N ASP A 192 8.08 25.32 5.70
CA ASP A 192 7.24 25.93 6.76
C ASP A 192 5.95 26.59 6.22
N ARG A 193 5.98 27.16 5.01
CA ARG A 193 4.80 27.78 4.37
C ARG A 193 3.70 26.77 4.02
N GLU A 194 4.07 25.51 3.82
CA GLU A 194 3.15 24.43 3.47
C GLU A 194 2.69 23.66 4.71
N LYS A 195 3.27 23.93 5.90
CA LYS A 195 3.04 23.19 7.15
C LYS A 195 1.57 23.12 7.57
N GLU A 196 0.82 24.22 7.47
CA GLU A 196 -0.61 24.23 7.85
C GLU A 196 -1.49 23.44 6.88
N ASN A 197 -1.20 23.50 5.58
CA ASN A 197 -1.92 22.72 4.58
C ASN A 197 -1.52 21.24 4.66
N TYR A 198 -0.25 20.97 4.94
CA TYR A 198 0.31 19.66 5.21
C TYR A 198 -0.42 18.95 6.34
N LEU A 199 -0.54 19.59 7.51
CA LEU A 199 -1.22 18.99 8.66
C LEU A 199 -2.64 18.56 8.28
N LYS A 200 -3.36 19.40 7.54
CA LYS A 200 -4.70 19.06 7.03
C LYS A 200 -4.69 17.88 6.06
N TYR A 201 -3.74 17.80 5.14
CA TYR A 201 -3.66 16.68 4.20
C TYR A 201 -3.27 15.37 4.89
N ALA A 202 -2.33 15.43 5.84
CA ALA A 202 -1.94 14.28 6.65
C ALA A 202 -3.10 13.82 7.54
N GLU A 203 -3.79 14.74 8.22
CA GLU A 203 -4.99 14.45 8.99
C GLU A 203 -6.08 13.82 8.12
N ASN A 204 -6.36 14.37 6.93
CA ASN A 204 -7.38 13.83 6.03
C ASN A 204 -7.03 12.41 5.55
N ALA A 205 -5.78 12.16 5.16
CA ALA A 205 -5.34 10.82 4.75
C ALA A 205 -5.40 9.83 5.93
N ILE A 206 -5.05 10.25 7.15
CA ILE A 206 -5.20 9.45 8.37
C ILE A 206 -6.68 9.20 8.69
N HIS A 207 -7.54 10.20 8.51
CA HIS A 207 -9.00 10.05 8.67
C HIS A 207 -9.54 9.04 7.67
N HIS A 208 -9.06 9.04 6.43
CA HIS A 208 -9.43 8.07 5.41
C HIS A 208 -9.00 6.65 5.79
N PHE A 209 -7.74 6.49 6.22
CA PHE A 209 -7.27 5.21 6.74
C PHE A 209 -8.07 4.75 7.98
N ASN A 210 -8.37 5.65 8.92
CA ASN A 210 -9.19 5.35 10.09
C ASN A 210 -10.61 4.91 9.73
N TYR A 211 -11.17 5.48 8.66
CA TYR A 211 -12.46 5.06 8.12
C TYR A 211 -12.39 3.65 7.53
N ILE A 212 -11.40 3.37 6.68
CA ILE A 212 -11.18 2.05 6.06
C ILE A 212 -10.95 0.96 7.13
N PHE A 213 -10.11 1.26 8.12
CA PHE A 213 -9.73 0.32 9.18
C PHE A 213 -10.68 0.32 10.38
N GLY A 214 -11.79 1.06 10.31
CA GLY A 214 -12.83 1.06 11.31
C GLY A 214 -12.36 1.47 12.72
N VAL A 215 -11.32 2.30 12.82
CA VAL A 215 -10.70 2.68 14.10
C VAL A 215 -11.68 3.40 15.01
N ASN A 216 -12.60 4.18 14.43
CA ASN A 216 -13.64 4.92 15.15
C ASN A 216 -15.04 4.30 15.00
N ASP A 217 -15.16 3.04 14.58
CA ASP A 217 -16.47 2.39 14.36
C ASP A 217 -17.25 2.07 15.65
N ASP A 218 -16.60 2.21 16.80
CA ASP A 218 -17.19 2.15 18.13
C ASP A 218 -17.82 3.49 18.56
N GLN A 219 -17.42 4.60 17.95
CA GLN A 219 -17.93 5.93 18.29
C GLN A 219 -19.31 6.17 17.67
N LYS A 220 -20.26 6.63 18.50
CA LYS A 220 -21.59 7.07 18.06
C LYS A 220 -21.52 8.57 17.76
N GLY A 221 -21.94 8.97 16.57
CA GLY A 221 -22.04 10.39 16.22
C GLY A 221 -22.99 11.10 17.19
N LEU A 222 -22.70 12.35 17.52
CA LEU A 222 -23.44 13.14 18.51
C LEU A 222 -24.96 13.27 18.22
N PHE A 223 -25.39 12.93 17.00
CA PHE A 223 -26.79 12.94 16.54
C PHE A 223 -27.28 11.59 15.97
N SER A 224 -26.51 10.51 16.10
CA SER A 224 -26.94 9.20 15.61
C SER A 224 -27.76 8.45 16.67
N PHE A 225 -29.08 8.42 16.51
CA PHE A 225 -29.95 7.50 17.25
C PHE A 225 -29.89 6.12 16.57
N GLY A 226 -28.95 5.26 16.98
CA GLY A 226 -28.79 3.90 16.44
C GLY A 226 -27.55 3.16 16.95
N MET A 227 -27.41 1.89 16.54
CA MET A 227 -26.21 1.07 16.78
C MET A 227 -24.99 1.62 16.00
N SER A 228 -23.79 1.51 16.58
CA SER A 228 -22.54 1.89 15.91
C SER A 228 -22.21 0.97 14.73
N THR A 229 -21.28 1.36 13.85
CA THR A 229 -20.90 0.54 12.68
C THR A 229 -20.35 -0.82 13.10
N LYS A 230 -19.57 -0.86 14.19
CA LYS A 230 -19.07 -2.09 14.78
C LYS A 230 -20.20 -2.95 15.35
N GLU A 231 -21.11 -2.37 16.13
CA GLU A 231 -22.27 -3.08 16.69
C GLU A 231 -23.16 -3.68 15.59
N LYS A 232 -23.33 -2.98 14.45
CA LYS A 232 -24.08 -3.49 13.29
C LYS A 232 -23.37 -4.68 12.62
N ARG A 233 -22.04 -4.61 12.47
CA ARG A 233 -21.25 -5.72 11.89
C ARG A 233 -21.23 -6.93 12.82
N ASP A 234 -21.06 -6.74 14.13
CA ASP A 234 -21.12 -7.82 15.11
C ASP A 234 -22.50 -8.48 15.16
N LEU A 235 -23.57 -7.67 15.07
CA LEU A 235 -24.94 -8.19 14.98
C LEU A 235 -25.17 -8.96 13.67
N MET A 236 -24.68 -8.45 12.52
CA MET A 236 -24.77 -9.17 11.25
C MET A 236 -23.96 -10.47 11.28
N GLY A 237 -22.75 -10.46 11.83
CA GLY A 237 -21.88 -11.64 11.95
C GLY A 237 -22.49 -12.71 12.86
N THR A 238 -23.10 -12.33 13.99
CA THR A 238 -23.78 -13.28 14.89
C THR A 238 -25.05 -13.86 14.28
N VAL A 239 -25.86 -13.05 13.60
CA VAL A 239 -27.04 -13.52 12.83
C VAL A 239 -26.61 -14.45 11.70
N ALA A 240 -25.56 -14.10 10.96
CA ALA A 240 -25.02 -14.91 9.89
C ALA A 240 -24.49 -16.26 10.40
N PHE A 241 -23.77 -16.28 11.51
CA PHE A 241 -23.33 -17.50 12.16
C PHE A 241 -24.51 -18.40 12.55
N ALA A 242 -25.54 -17.82 13.18
CA ALA A 242 -26.74 -18.57 13.56
C ALA A 242 -27.45 -19.18 12.34
N LYS A 243 -27.56 -18.42 11.24
CA LYS A 243 -28.13 -18.92 9.98
C LYS A 243 -27.30 -20.07 9.39
N THR A 244 -25.98 -19.88 9.25
CA THR A 244 -25.07 -20.91 8.73
C THR A 244 -25.10 -22.17 9.58
N ALA A 245 -25.16 -22.06 10.91
CA ALA A 245 -25.28 -23.20 11.81
C ALA A 245 -26.62 -23.95 11.63
N ILE A 246 -27.73 -23.22 11.49
CA ILE A 246 -29.05 -23.81 11.22
C ILE A 246 -29.05 -24.53 9.87
N ASP A 247 -28.48 -23.92 8.84
CA ASP A 247 -28.45 -24.50 7.50
C ASP A 247 -27.53 -25.73 7.42
N ALA A 248 -26.38 -25.72 8.11
CA ALA A 248 -25.53 -26.90 8.25
C ALA A 248 -26.27 -28.06 8.94
N VAL A 249 -27.07 -27.79 9.98
CA VAL A 249 -27.91 -28.81 10.63
C VAL A 249 -28.99 -29.35 9.70
N LYS A 250 -29.61 -28.50 8.88
CA LYS A 250 -30.60 -28.94 7.88
C LYS A 250 -29.96 -29.80 6.79
N ILE A 251 -28.81 -29.39 6.25
CA ILE A 251 -28.07 -30.16 5.23
C ILE A 251 -27.65 -31.54 5.77
N ALA A 252 -27.22 -31.61 7.03
CA ALA A 252 -26.88 -32.87 7.69
C ALA A 252 -28.12 -33.77 7.90
N LYS A 253 -29.31 -33.20 8.10
CA LYS A 253 -30.57 -33.94 8.19
C LYS A 253 -31.10 -34.38 6.82
N ASP A 254 -30.86 -33.60 5.77
CA ASP A 254 -31.39 -33.80 4.42
C ASP A 254 -30.44 -34.62 3.52
N GLY A 255 -29.36 -35.20 4.07
CA GLY A 255 -28.50 -36.14 3.34
C GLY A 255 -27.46 -35.52 2.40
N GLY A 256 -27.16 -34.21 2.54
CA GLY A 256 -26.00 -33.57 1.89
C GLY A 256 -26.24 -32.89 0.54
N GLU A 257 -27.47 -32.82 0.03
CA GLU A 257 -27.75 -32.06 -1.20
C GLU A 257 -27.85 -30.56 -0.93
N MET A 258 -26.94 -29.79 -1.53
CA MET A 258 -26.94 -28.33 -1.48
C MET A 258 -27.37 -27.74 -2.83
N SER A 259 -28.45 -26.96 -2.85
CA SER A 259 -28.77 -26.12 -4.00
C SER A 259 -27.76 -24.97 -4.14
N GLU A 260 -27.49 -24.53 -5.37
CA GLU A 260 -26.57 -23.42 -5.65
C GLU A 260 -26.98 -22.12 -4.93
N GLU A 261 -28.27 -21.88 -4.75
CA GLU A 261 -28.80 -20.74 -3.98
C GLU A 261 -28.40 -20.81 -2.49
N LYS A 262 -28.47 -21.99 -1.87
CA LYS A 262 -28.04 -22.17 -0.47
C LYS A 262 -26.53 -22.04 -0.30
N LYS A 263 -25.75 -22.45 -1.30
CA LYS A 263 -24.29 -22.23 -1.29
C LYS A 263 -23.96 -20.73 -1.33
N ALA A 264 -24.65 -19.97 -2.18
CA ALA A 264 -24.48 -18.53 -2.26
C ALA A 264 -24.90 -17.81 -0.96
N GLU A 265 -26.01 -18.24 -0.33
CA GLU A 265 -26.44 -17.68 0.96
C GLU A 265 -25.46 -18.02 2.10
N ILE A 266 -24.96 -19.25 2.15
CA ILE A 266 -23.93 -19.65 3.12
C ILE A 266 -22.64 -18.86 2.90
N GLN A 267 -22.22 -18.67 1.64
CA GLN A 267 -21.03 -17.87 1.33
C GLN A 267 -21.23 -16.40 1.73
N ALA A 268 -22.41 -15.82 1.51
CA ALA A 268 -22.73 -14.47 1.96
C ALA A 268 -22.70 -14.35 3.49
N ASN A 269 -23.21 -15.36 4.21
CA ASN A 269 -23.16 -15.40 5.67
C ASN A 269 -21.73 -15.58 6.19
N MET A 270 -20.92 -16.43 5.56
CA MET A 270 -19.50 -16.59 5.90
C MET A 270 -18.73 -15.29 5.70
N ASN A 271 -18.97 -14.60 4.59
CA ASN A 271 -18.39 -13.29 4.32
C ASN A 271 -18.76 -12.26 5.40
N ALA A 272 -20.04 -12.20 5.81
CA ALA A 272 -20.49 -11.30 6.88
C ALA A 272 -19.84 -11.61 8.24
N MET A 273 -19.56 -12.88 8.52
CA MET A 273 -18.81 -13.29 9.71
C MET A 273 -17.33 -12.88 9.65
N GLU A 274 -16.69 -13.00 8.49
CA GLU A 274 -15.30 -12.57 8.28
C GLU A 274 -15.17 -11.05 8.35
N ASP A 275 -16.12 -10.30 7.78
CA ASP A 275 -16.17 -8.84 7.88
C ASP A 275 -16.30 -8.38 9.34
N ALA A 276 -17.14 -9.05 10.14
CA ALA A 276 -17.25 -8.78 11.58
C ALA A 276 -15.94 -9.06 12.33
N ASN A 277 -15.27 -10.18 12.03
CA ASN A 277 -14.03 -10.58 12.69
C ASN A 277 -12.82 -9.71 12.31
N THR A 278 -12.81 -9.11 11.12
CA THR A 278 -11.71 -8.30 10.58
C THR A 278 -11.95 -6.79 10.69
N GLY A 279 -13.10 -6.36 11.25
CA GLY A 279 -13.46 -4.95 11.33
C GLY A 279 -13.79 -4.30 9.98
N GLY A 280 -14.19 -5.09 8.97
CA GLY A 280 -14.53 -4.60 7.62
C GLY A 280 -13.41 -4.76 6.59
N LEU A 281 -12.19 -5.17 7.00
CA LEU A 281 -11.04 -5.32 6.09
C LEU A 281 -11.23 -6.46 5.08
N ALA A 282 -11.96 -7.51 5.44
CA ALA A 282 -12.25 -8.63 4.55
C ALA A 282 -13.08 -8.22 3.31
N GLU A 283 -13.88 -7.15 3.40
CA GLU A 283 -14.60 -6.59 2.25
C GLU A 283 -13.61 -6.02 1.23
N TYR A 284 -12.66 -5.20 1.68
CA TYR A 284 -11.62 -4.63 0.83
C TYR A 284 -10.68 -5.70 0.25
N THR A 285 -10.38 -6.75 1.03
CA THR A 285 -9.61 -7.91 0.57
C THR A 285 -10.28 -8.60 -0.62
N ARG A 286 -11.61 -8.82 -0.53
CA ARG A 286 -12.39 -9.43 -1.61
C ARG A 286 -12.48 -8.53 -2.84
N ARG A 287 -12.61 -7.22 -2.65
CA ARG A 287 -12.59 -6.24 -3.75
C ARG A 287 -11.23 -6.27 -4.48
N ALA A 288 -10.13 -6.35 -3.74
CA ALA A 288 -8.80 -6.45 -4.31
C ALA A 288 -8.59 -7.76 -5.07
N ASP A 289 -8.98 -8.89 -4.47
CA ASP A 289 -8.91 -10.21 -5.12
C ASP A 289 -9.77 -10.25 -6.40
N ALA A 290 -10.95 -9.62 -6.39
CA ALA A 290 -11.82 -9.49 -7.57
C ALA A 290 -11.23 -8.59 -8.66
N ALA A 291 -10.50 -7.54 -8.30
CA ALA A 291 -9.79 -6.68 -9.25
C ALA A 291 -8.63 -7.43 -9.92
N GLU A 292 -7.85 -8.19 -9.14
CA GLU A 292 -6.77 -9.03 -9.66
C GLU A 292 -7.26 -10.16 -10.57
N ALA A 293 -8.40 -10.77 -10.24
CA ALA A 293 -8.99 -11.86 -11.01
C ALA A 293 -9.44 -11.45 -12.42
N LYS A 294 -9.67 -10.16 -12.69
CA LYS A 294 -10.06 -9.66 -14.02
C LYS A 294 -8.91 -9.68 -15.04
N ILE A 295 -7.67 -9.85 -14.59
CA ILE A 295 -6.45 -9.75 -15.42
C ILE A 295 -5.73 -11.09 -15.59
N ASN A 296 -6.08 -12.07 -14.75
CA ASN A 296 -5.64 -13.46 -14.88
C ASN A 296 -6.47 -14.19 -15.94
#